data_AF-A0A4U6TND6-F1
#
_entry.id   AF-A0A4U6TND6-F1
#
_cell.length_a   1.000
_cell.length_b   1.000
_cell.length_c   1.000
_cell.angle_alpha   90.00
_cell.angle_beta   90.00
_cell.angle_gamma   90.00
#
_symmetry.space_group_name_H-M   'P 1'
#
loop_
_entity.id
_entity.type
_entity.pdbx_description
1 polymer ?
#
loop_
_entity_poly.entity_id
_entity_poly.type
_entity_poly.pdbx_seq_one_letter_code
_entity_poly.pdbx_strand_id
1 'polypeptide(L)'
;MAACRAGENTTFPFLATVRSLVAIVVSVLAVAVVVMVIVFVHRPVEMDLQSYGYVQTQEWWWIYNNTTRVYEPAKEVPMLIIIHALNPSGRGQIQGNINIVRIMDIPNASFVEMVDFSRFEPTNASFEPTNVSFDLQPHSSHRYRRWVSLKDPASLYYLYDRHHQDASLGFPVMVVVETTYKPAHSEKSINKTYYCWPVTFLCSDSSTPDGGEVPCKTEEDLEYKVSWRSPPPAPSPPPAVAGNWTKLEHNRMRLRTSDGP
;
A
#
# COMPACT_ATOMS: atom_id res chain seq x y z
N MET A 1 19.39 17.35 95.47
CA MET A 1 20.07 17.93 94.29
C MET A 1 20.01 16.88 93.18
N ALA A 2 19.04 17.01 92.28
CA ALA A 2 19.22 17.41 90.87
C ALA A 2 20.07 16.40 90.05
N ALA A 3 19.73 15.96 88.84
CA ALA A 3 18.53 15.87 88.01
C ALA A 3 19.01 15.06 86.78
N CYS A 4 18.17 14.15 86.25
CA CYS A 4 18.45 13.42 85.01
C CYS A 4 18.79 14.36 83.85
N ARG A 5 19.79 14.02 83.03
CA ARG A 5 19.89 14.41 81.61
C ARG A 5 20.39 13.19 80.84
N ALA A 6 19.49 12.41 80.26
CA ALA A 6 18.90 12.59 78.93
C ALA A 6 19.97 12.41 77.83
N GLY A 7 19.98 11.21 77.25
CA GLY A 7 20.80 10.87 76.09
C GLY A 7 20.39 11.73 74.90
N GLU A 8 21.34 12.52 74.42
CA GLU A 8 21.15 13.45 73.33
C GLU A 8 21.37 12.69 72.01
N ASN A 9 20.25 12.25 71.42
CA ASN A 9 20.22 11.71 70.06
C ASN A 9 20.62 12.83 69.08
N THR A 10 21.91 12.93 68.74
CA THR A 10 22.38 13.81 67.66
C THR A 10 21.97 13.22 66.32
N THR A 11 20.72 13.45 65.92
CA THR A 11 20.26 13.23 64.55
C THR A 11 20.97 14.21 63.64
N PHE A 12 21.99 13.74 62.91
CA PHE A 12 22.70 14.54 61.91
C PHE A 12 21.70 14.98 60.82
N PRO A 13 21.29 16.25 60.77
CA PRO A 13 20.21 16.71 59.90
C PRO A 13 20.57 16.52 58.42
N PHE A 14 21.87 16.60 58.09
CA PHE A 14 22.39 16.38 56.76
C PHE A 14 22.12 14.96 56.24
N LEU A 15 22.24 13.96 57.11
CA LEU A 15 22.05 12.55 56.77
C LEU A 15 20.56 12.23 56.62
N ALA A 16 19.69 12.90 57.39
CA ALA A 16 18.24 12.84 57.24
C ALA A 16 17.77 13.50 55.92
N THR A 17 18.32 14.66 55.56
CA THR A 17 18.01 15.32 54.27
C THR A 17 18.48 14.50 53.08
N VAL A 18 19.67 13.91 53.12
CA VAL A 18 20.16 13.03 52.05
C VAL A 18 19.29 11.78 51.92
N ARG A 19 18.91 11.14 53.03
CA ARG A 19 17.98 10.00 53.00
C ARG A 19 16.61 10.36 52.44
N SER A 20 16.09 11.53 52.80
CA SER A 20 14.81 12.02 52.27
C SER A 20 14.89 12.30 50.77
N LEU A 21 15.97 12.92 50.29
CA LEU A 21 16.16 13.23 48.88
C LEU A 21 16.33 11.95 48.05
N VAL A 22 17.12 10.98 48.54
CA VAL A 22 17.23 9.66 47.91
C VAL A 22 15.89 8.95 47.87
N ALA A 23 15.11 8.98 48.97
CA ALA A 23 13.78 8.38 48.99
C ALA A 23 12.84 9.01 47.96
N ILE A 24 12.82 10.35 47.84
CA ILE A 24 12.02 11.07 46.85
C ILE A 24 12.42 10.65 45.42
N VAL A 25 13.71 10.64 45.10
CA VAL A 25 14.21 10.26 43.77
C VAL A 25 13.82 8.82 43.43
N VAL A 26 14.00 7.89 44.37
CA VAL A 26 13.62 6.48 44.18
C VAL A 26 12.10 6.35 44.00
N SER A 27 11.30 7.09 44.77
CA SER A 27 9.83 7.10 44.60
C SER A 27 9.42 7.63 43.23
N VAL A 28 10.03 8.73 42.75
CA VAL A 28 9.73 9.27 41.41
C VAL A 28 10.12 8.29 40.32
N LEU A 29 11.31 7.66 40.40
CA LEU A 29 11.73 6.63 39.45
C LEU A 29 10.80 5.42 39.47
N ALA A 30 10.41 4.95 40.65
CA ALA A 30 9.48 3.82 40.78
C ALA A 30 8.12 4.14 40.15
N VAL A 31 7.57 5.33 40.42
CA VAL A 31 6.32 5.79 39.79
C VAL A 31 6.47 5.90 38.28
N ALA A 32 7.58 6.47 37.78
CA ALA A 32 7.84 6.58 36.36
C ALA A 32 7.92 5.21 35.67
N VAL A 33 8.58 4.23 36.30
CA VAL A 33 8.64 2.85 35.81
C VAL A 33 7.26 2.21 35.80
N VAL A 34 6.47 2.36 36.88
CA VAL A 34 5.10 1.83 36.93
C VAL A 34 4.23 2.44 35.84
N VAL A 35 4.28 3.76 35.66
CA VAL A 35 3.55 4.45 34.59
C VAL A 35 4.01 3.95 33.22
N MET A 36 5.32 3.84 32.99
CA MET A 36 5.87 3.31 31.74
C MET A 36 5.38 1.89 31.47
N VAL A 37 5.37 1.02 32.48
CA VAL A 37 4.86 -0.36 32.37
C VAL A 37 3.36 -0.36 32.10
N ILE A 38 2.56 0.46 32.79
CA ILE A 38 1.12 0.56 32.55
C ILE A 38 0.85 1.03 31.13
N VAL A 39 1.50 2.11 30.69
CA VAL A 39 1.38 2.63 29.32
C VAL A 39 1.80 1.58 28.32
N PHE A 40 2.93 0.90 28.56
CA PHE A 40 3.39 -0.15 27.68
C PHE A 40 2.34 -1.26 27.61
N VAL A 41 1.88 -1.81 28.74
CA VAL A 41 0.89 -2.89 28.85
C VAL A 41 -0.48 -2.50 28.25
N HIS A 42 -0.87 -1.24 28.34
CA HIS A 42 -2.13 -0.74 27.78
C HIS A 42 -2.00 -0.21 26.34
N ARG A 43 -0.81 -0.25 25.72
CA ARG A 43 -0.71 0.09 24.29
C ARG A 43 -1.66 -0.81 23.50
N PRO A 44 -2.45 -0.22 22.60
CA PRO A 44 -3.36 -0.99 21.76
C PRO A 44 -2.58 -2.06 20.97
N VAL A 45 -3.20 -3.22 20.82
CA VAL A 45 -2.69 -4.27 19.93
C VAL A 45 -2.95 -3.80 18.51
N GLU A 46 -1.89 -3.31 17.88
CA GLU A 46 -1.94 -2.78 16.52
C GLU A 46 -1.33 -3.78 15.54
N MET A 47 -1.95 -3.84 14.37
CA MET A 47 -1.43 -4.56 13.22
C MET A 47 -0.48 -3.63 12.47
N ASP A 48 0.64 -4.16 12.01
CA ASP A 48 1.54 -3.45 11.10
C ASP A 48 1.39 -4.03 9.70
N LEU A 49 1.80 -3.26 8.70
CA LEU A 49 1.71 -3.65 7.30
C LEU A 49 3.02 -3.32 6.58
N GLN A 50 3.44 -4.24 5.72
CA GLN A 50 4.55 -4.06 4.80
C GLN A 50 4.10 -4.45 3.39
N SER A 51 4.64 -3.78 2.40
CA SER A 51 4.57 -4.22 1.00
C SER A 51 5.96 -4.59 0.53
N TYR A 52 6.06 -5.14 -0.68
CA TYR A 52 7.34 -5.36 -1.31
C TYR A 52 7.72 -4.14 -2.14
N GLY A 53 9.02 -3.95 -2.30
CA GLY A 53 9.59 -2.80 -3.02
C GLY A 53 9.19 -2.75 -4.50
N TYR A 54 8.61 -3.81 -5.05
CA TYR A 54 8.15 -3.86 -6.43
C TYR A 54 6.68 -4.24 -6.57
N VAL A 55 5.98 -3.53 -7.45
CA VAL A 55 4.81 -4.04 -8.17
C VAL A 55 5.31 -4.52 -9.52
N GLN A 56 5.32 -5.84 -9.70
CA GLN A 56 5.91 -6.48 -10.87
C GLN A 56 4.87 -6.76 -11.94
N THR A 57 5.21 -6.51 -13.20
CA THR A 57 4.43 -6.98 -14.36
C THR A 57 5.22 -7.98 -15.16
N GLN A 58 4.54 -8.96 -15.78
CA GLN A 58 5.18 -9.90 -16.72
C GLN A 58 5.22 -9.36 -18.15
N GLU A 59 4.32 -8.44 -18.44
CA GLU A 59 4.16 -7.84 -19.76
C GLU A 59 4.28 -6.32 -19.65
N TRP A 60 4.72 -5.72 -20.75
CA TRP A 60 4.73 -4.28 -20.91
C TRP A 60 3.30 -3.74 -20.89
N TRP A 61 3.10 -2.56 -20.29
CA TRP A 61 1.82 -1.85 -20.33
C TRP A 61 1.53 -1.18 -21.68
N TRP A 62 2.29 -1.56 -22.71
CA TRP A 62 2.15 -1.12 -24.09
C TRP A 62 2.49 -2.26 -25.04
N ILE A 63 1.95 -2.18 -26.25
CA ILE A 63 2.18 -3.14 -27.33
C ILE A 63 2.66 -2.41 -28.58
N TYR A 64 3.53 -3.05 -29.35
CA TYR A 64 3.90 -2.54 -30.68
C TYR A 64 3.00 -3.15 -31.73
N ASN A 65 2.20 -2.32 -32.41
CA ASN A 65 1.34 -2.77 -33.48
C ASN A 65 2.14 -2.89 -34.78
N ASN A 66 2.42 -4.13 -35.20
CA ASN A 66 3.19 -4.40 -36.43
C ASN A 66 2.52 -3.87 -37.70
N THR A 67 1.19 -3.76 -37.72
CA THR A 67 0.42 -3.30 -38.89
C THR A 67 0.52 -1.80 -39.07
N THR A 68 0.30 -1.04 -37.99
CA THR A 68 0.36 0.43 -38.02
C THR A 68 1.76 0.99 -37.79
N ARG A 69 2.69 0.15 -37.27
CA ARG A 69 4.05 0.53 -36.83
C ARG A 69 4.05 1.59 -35.73
N VAL A 70 3.06 1.53 -34.85
CA VAL A 70 2.87 2.49 -33.74
C VAL A 70 2.74 1.72 -32.43
N TYR A 71 3.21 2.33 -31.34
CA TYR A 71 2.98 1.81 -30.00
C TYR A 71 1.58 2.17 -29.53
N GLU A 72 0.93 1.24 -28.85
CA GLU A 72 -0.44 1.39 -28.37
C GLU A 72 -0.51 0.91 -26.92
N PRO A 73 -1.47 1.39 -26.10
CA PRO A 73 -1.70 0.85 -24.77
C PRO A 73 -1.96 -0.66 -24.80
N ALA A 74 -1.45 -1.38 -23.80
CA ALA A 74 -1.82 -2.79 -23.61
C ALA A 74 -3.33 -2.92 -23.32
N LYS A 75 -3.90 -4.10 -23.61
CA LYS A 75 -5.31 -4.40 -23.31
C LYS A 75 -5.52 -4.87 -21.87
N GLU A 76 -4.47 -5.42 -21.28
CA GLU A 76 -4.44 -5.97 -19.94
C GLU A 76 -3.00 -5.92 -19.44
N VAL A 77 -2.80 -5.63 -18.15
CA VAL A 77 -1.48 -5.67 -17.51
C VAL A 77 -1.58 -6.55 -16.27
N PRO A 78 -0.99 -7.76 -16.27
CA PRO A 78 -0.92 -8.59 -15.08
C PRO A 78 0.11 -8.03 -14.11
N MET A 79 -0.31 -7.77 -12.88
CA MET A 79 0.49 -7.19 -11.80
C MET A 79 0.57 -8.17 -10.63
N LEU A 80 1.77 -8.42 -10.13
CA LEU A 80 1.98 -9.17 -8.90
C LEU A 80 1.97 -8.22 -7.71
N ILE A 81 1.11 -8.52 -6.76
CA ILE A 81 0.95 -7.76 -5.54
C ILE A 81 1.31 -8.65 -4.35
N ILE A 82 2.19 -8.13 -3.51
CA ILE A 82 2.66 -8.79 -2.30
C ILE A 82 2.53 -7.84 -1.12
N ILE A 83 1.79 -8.30 -0.10
CA ILE A 83 1.52 -7.56 1.13
C ILE A 83 1.73 -8.51 2.32
N HIS A 84 2.41 -8.02 3.35
CA HIS A 84 2.60 -8.68 4.63
C HIS A 84 1.83 -7.92 5.70
N ALA A 85 0.85 -8.59 6.32
CA ALA A 85 0.25 -8.13 7.56
C ALA A 85 1.02 -8.73 8.74
N LEU A 86 1.32 -7.93 9.75
CA LEU A 86 2.20 -8.28 10.87
C LEU A 86 1.49 -8.08 12.21
N ASN A 87 1.78 -8.97 13.16
CA ASN A 87 1.45 -8.76 14.57
C ASN A 87 2.75 -8.62 15.38
N PRO A 88 3.37 -7.44 15.41
CA PRO A 88 4.63 -7.24 16.11
C PRO A 88 4.48 -7.33 17.63
N SER A 89 3.29 -7.00 18.15
CA SER A 89 3.06 -6.83 19.58
C SER A 89 3.25 -8.12 20.39
N GLY A 90 2.88 -9.27 19.82
CA GLY A 90 2.92 -10.56 20.51
C GLY A 90 1.91 -10.74 21.65
N ARG A 91 0.99 -9.79 21.86
CA ARG A 91 0.15 -9.78 23.08
C ARG A 91 -1.15 -10.56 22.97
N GLY A 92 -1.60 -10.78 21.75
CA GLY A 92 -2.84 -11.48 21.47
C GLY A 92 -3.01 -11.68 19.98
N GLN A 93 -3.95 -12.55 19.64
CA GLN A 93 -4.32 -12.78 18.25
C GLN A 93 -5.03 -11.54 17.68
N ILE A 94 -4.81 -11.28 16.39
CA ILE A 94 -5.52 -10.25 15.62
C ILE A 94 -6.24 -10.96 14.47
N GLN A 95 -7.54 -10.72 14.35
CA GLN A 95 -8.28 -11.11 13.15
C GLN A 95 -8.22 -9.95 12.17
N GLY A 96 -7.63 -10.17 11.01
CA GLY A 96 -7.39 -9.15 9.99
C GLY A 96 -8.13 -9.44 8.69
N ASN A 97 -8.38 -8.39 7.93
CA ASN A 97 -8.90 -8.45 6.58
C ASN A 97 -8.25 -7.36 5.71
N ILE A 98 -7.83 -7.74 4.50
CA ILE A 98 -7.47 -6.77 3.46
C ILE A 98 -8.72 -6.52 2.61
N ASN A 99 -9.21 -5.29 2.63
CA ASN A 99 -10.46 -4.92 1.97
C ASN A 99 -10.19 -4.44 0.53
N ILE A 100 -9.23 -3.53 0.37
CA ILE A 100 -8.92 -2.89 -0.92
C ILE A 100 -7.41 -2.69 -1.01
N VAL A 101 -6.87 -2.92 -2.20
CA VAL A 101 -5.51 -2.52 -2.55
C VAL A 101 -5.58 -1.52 -3.71
N ARG A 102 -4.82 -0.44 -3.60
CA ARG A 102 -4.64 0.56 -4.65
C ARG A 102 -3.17 0.70 -5.00
N ILE A 103 -2.92 1.05 -6.26
CA ILE A 103 -1.61 1.40 -6.77
C ILE A 103 -1.72 2.82 -7.30
N MET A 104 -0.97 3.71 -6.67
CA MET A 104 -0.99 5.13 -6.96
C MET A 104 0.32 5.55 -7.58
N ASP A 105 0.25 6.17 -8.75
CA ASP A 105 1.39 6.87 -9.32
C ASP A 105 1.67 8.15 -8.52
N ILE A 106 2.95 8.45 -8.30
CA ILE A 106 3.45 9.62 -7.60
C ILE A 106 4.22 10.46 -8.62
N PRO A 107 3.49 11.21 -9.47
CA PRO A 107 4.10 11.96 -10.57
C PRO A 107 4.93 13.15 -10.09
N ASN A 108 4.62 13.66 -8.90
CA ASN A 108 5.34 14.74 -8.24
C ASN A 108 6.04 14.13 -7.03
N ALA A 109 7.22 14.64 -6.62
CA ALA A 109 7.90 14.17 -5.40
C ALA A 109 7.16 14.52 -4.08
N SER A 110 5.83 14.60 -4.12
CA SER A 110 4.89 14.94 -3.06
C SER A 110 3.67 14.02 -3.13
N PHE A 111 3.06 13.70 -1.98
CA PHE A 111 1.87 12.83 -1.88
C PHE A 111 0.54 13.55 -2.22
N VAL A 112 0.61 14.57 -3.06
CA VAL A 112 -0.52 15.41 -3.48
C VAL A 112 -0.72 15.23 -4.98
N GLU A 113 -1.98 15.16 -5.41
CA GLU A 113 -2.35 14.90 -6.81
C GLU A 113 -1.83 13.57 -7.37
N MET A 114 -1.68 12.56 -6.52
CA MET A 114 -1.36 11.21 -6.96
C MET A 114 -2.45 10.67 -7.88
N VAL A 115 -2.10 9.71 -8.74
CA VAL A 115 -3.06 9.12 -9.68
C VAL A 115 -3.34 7.67 -9.30
N ASP A 116 -4.57 7.39 -8.87
CA ASP A 116 -5.05 6.05 -8.53
C ASP A 116 -5.41 5.29 -9.82
N PHE A 117 -4.40 4.66 -10.45
CA PHE A 117 -4.57 3.96 -11.72
C PHE A 117 -4.93 2.48 -11.54
N SER A 118 -4.91 1.96 -10.32
CA SER A 118 -5.35 0.60 -10.08
C SER A 118 -5.97 0.48 -8.70
N ARG A 119 -7.20 -0.02 -8.67
CA ARG A 119 -7.94 -0.37 -7.46
C ARG A 119 -8.56 -1.73 -7.64
N PHE A 120 -8.37 -2.62 -6.68
CA PHE A 120 -9.02 -3.91 -6.68
C PHE A 120 -9.34 -4.39 -5.26
N GLU A 121 -10.36 -5.24 -5.19
CA GLU A 121 -10.69 -6.00 -3.99
C GLU A 121 -9.93 -7.33 -4.06
N PRO A 122 -9.25 -7.75 -2.98
CA PRO A 122 -8.57 -9.03 -2.95
C PRO A 122 -9.51 -10.18 -3.30
N THR A 123 -8.98 -11.22 -3.95
CA THR A 123 -9.72 -12.43 -4.29
C THR A 123 -9.22 -13.63 -3.50
N ASN A 124 -10.10 -14.63 -3.31
CA ASN A 124 -9.69 -15.94 -2.78
C ASN A 124 -8.88 -16.76 -3.80
N ALA A 125 -8.53 -18.00 -3.44
CA ALA A 125 -7.83 -18.93 -4.32
C ALA A 125 -8.62 -19.31 -5.58
N SER A 126 -9.94 -19.12 -5.58
CA SER A 126 -10.84 -19.36 -6.72
C SER A 126 -11.09 -18.12 -7.58
N PHE A 127 -10.34 -17.03 -7.36
CA PHE A 127 -10.50 -15.73 -8.05
C PHE A 127 -11.86 -15.06 -7.84
N GLU A 128 -12.62 -15.46 -6.81
CA GLU A 128 -13.85 -14.77 -6.45
C GLU A 128 -13.53 -13.57 -5.55
N PRO A 129 -14.17 -12.41 -5.76
CA PRO A 129 -14.05 -11.26 -4.88
C PRO A 129 -14.46 -11.67 -3.47
N THR A 130 -13.52 -11.61 -2.54
CA THR A 130 -13.83 -11.88 -1.15
C THR A 130 -12.85 -11.16 -0.24
N ASN A 131 -13.38 -10.74 0.89
CA ASN A 131 -12.58 -10.27 2.01
C ASN A 131 -11.55 -11.34 2.38
N VAL A 132 -10.26 -11.08 2.12
CA VAL A 132 -9.16 -11.98 2.51
C VAL A 132 -8.99 -11.85 4.01
N SER A 133 -9.75 -12.66 4.75
CA SER A 133 -9.66 -12.78 6.19
C SER A 133 -8.53 -13.71 6.60
N PHE A 134 -7.82 -13.33 7.66
CA PHE A 134 -6.72 -14.11 8.21
C PHE A 134 -6.59 -13.86 9.71
N ASP A 135 -5.96 -14.82 10.38
CA ASP A 135 -5.63 -14.75 11.79
C ASP A 135 -4.13 -14.55 11.97
N LEU A 136 -3.74 -13.49 12.68
CA LEU A 136 -2.37 -13.23 13.07
C LEU A 136 -2.18 -13.64 14.52
N GLN A 137 -1.45 -14.73 14.73
CA GLN A 137 -0.97 -15.12 16.05
C GLN A 137 0.06 -14.11 16.58
N PRO A 138 0.31 -14.10 17.90
CA PRO A 138 1.44 -13.36 18.48
C PRO A 138 2.75 -13.54 17.71
N HIS A 139 3.40 -12.44 17.35
CA HIS A 139 4.67 -12.43 16.61
C HIS A 139 4.63 -13.19 15.27
N SER A 140 3.47 -13.26 14.63
CA SER A 140 3.31 -13.87 13.32
C SER A 140 3.08 -12.84 12.21
N SER A 141 3.14 -13.34 10.98
CA SER A 141 2.80 -12.60 9.78
C SER A 141 1.84 -13.39 8.89
N HIS A 142 1.09 -12.68 8.06
CA HIS A 142 0.30 -13.24 6.98
C HIS A 142 0.73 -12.61 5.66
N ARG A 143 1.05 -13.46 4.67
CA ARG A 143 1.47 -13.02 3.34
C ARG A 143 0.33 -13.18 2.34
N TYR A 144 -0.16 -12.05 1.83
CA TYR A 144 -0.98 -12.00 0.64
C TYR A 144 -0.09 -11.86 -0.59
N ARG A 145 -0.17 -12.81 -1.53
CA ARG A 145 0.57 -12.81 -2.81
C ARG A 145 -0.36 -13.23 -3.94
N ARG A 146 -0.68 -12.31 -4.85
CA ARG A 146 -1.60 -12.57 -5.98
C ARG A 146 -1.24 -11.81 -7.24
N TRP A 147 -1.49 -12.45 -8.38
CA TRP A 147 -1.54 -11.81 -9.69
C TRP A 147 -2.93 -11.21 -9.88
N VAL A 148 -2.97 -9.94 -10.26
CA VAL A 148 -4.18 -9.15 -10.51
C VAL A 148 -4.04 -8.45 -11.84
N SER A 149 -5.09 -8.44 -12.64
CA SER A 149 -5.06 -7.85 -13.96
C SER A 149 -5.66 -6.45 -13.99
N LEU A 150 -4.89 -5.45 -14.42
CA LEU A 150 -5.40 -4.12 -14.75
C LEU A 150 -6.03 -4.15 -16.15
N LYS A 151 -7.33 -3.81 -16.24
CA LYS A 151 -8.13 -3.84 -17.48
C LYS A 151 -8.83 -2.52 -17.80
N ASP A 152 -8.78 -1.55 -16.88
CA ASP A 152 -9.45 -0.28 -17.06
C ASP A 152 -8.79 0.52 -18.20
N PRO A 153 -9.52 0.89 -19.26
CA PRO A 153 -8.93 1.55 -20.42
C PRO A 153 -8.30 2.91 -20.12
N ALA A 154 -8.88 3.68 -19.18
CA ALA A 154 -8.34 4.98 -18.79
C ALA A 154 -6.98 4.82 -18.09
N SER A 155 -6.89 3.84 -17.20
CA SER A 155 -5.66 3.48 -16.50
C SER A 155 -4.57 2.93 -17.44
N LEU A 156 -4.94 2.04 -18.36
CA LEU A 156 -4.01 1.50 -19.36
C LEU A 156 -3.49 2.59 -20.30
N TYR A 157 -4.38 3.49 -20.74
CA TYR A 157 -3.97 4.64 -21.53
C TYR A 157 -3.06 5.58 -20.74
N TYR A 158 -3.38 5.85 -19.47
CA TYR A 158 -2.55 6.67 -18.59
C TYR A 158 -1.12 6.10 -18.44
N LEU A 159 -1.00 4.79 -18.16
CA LEU A 159 0.29 4.12 -18.06
C LEU A 159 1.09 4.21 -19.37
N TYR A 160 0.41 4.05 -20.50
CA TYR A 160 1.04 4.22 -21.81
C TYR A 160 1.52 5.65 -22.03
N ASP A 161 0.61 6.63 -21.94
CA ASP A 161 0.89 8.03 -22.24
C ASP A 161 2.02 8.58 -21.36
N ARG A 162 1.97 8.28 -20.06
CA ARG A 162 2.90 8.85 -19.09
C ARG A 162 4.18 8.05 -18.88
N HIS A 163 4.11 6.72 -18.97
CA HIS A 163 5.20 5.84 -18.52
C HIS A 163 5.69 4.84 -19.58
N HIS A 164 5.29 4.92 -20.86
CA HIS A 164 5.81 3.97 -21.86
C HIS A 164 7.34 4.01 -22.00
N GLN A 165 7.96 5.17 -21.73
CA GLN A 165 9.43 5.34 -21.79
C GLN A 165 10.13 4.86 -20.52
N ASP A 166 9.44 4.84 -19.38
CA ASP A 166 10.00 4.47 -18.08
C ASP A 166 10.08 2.95 -17.88
N ALA A 167 9.52 2.18 -18.81
CA ALA A 167 9.26 0.77 -18.59
C ALA A 167 10.51 -0.06 -18.24
N SER A 168 11.67 0.30 -18.79
CA SER A 168 12.94 -0.40 -18.55
C SER A 168 13.53 -0.19 -17.14
N LEU A 169 13.24 0.95 -16.50
CA LEU A 169 13.74 1.28 -15.16
C LEU A 169 12.65 1.21 -14.09
N GLY A 170 11.39 1.16 -14.53
CA GLY A 170 10.22 1.32 -13.68
C GLY A 170 10.01 2.78 -13.26
N PHE A 171 8.89 3.01 -12.60
CA PHE A 171 8.52 4.32 -12.05
C PHE A 171 7.99 4.15 -10.63
N PRO A 172 8.12 5.18 -9.77
CA PRO A 172 7.76 5.05 -8.38
C PRO A 172 6.24 5.10 -8.19
N VAL A 173 5.74 4.21 -7.35
CA VAL A 173 4.32 4.11 -6.98
C VAL A 173 4.18 3.96 -5.47
N MET A 174 3.01 4.29 -4.95
CA MET A 174 2.59 3.97 -3.59
C MET A 174 1.52 2.89 -3.63
N VAL A 175 1.73 1.86 -2.82
CA VAL A 175 0.71 0.83 -2.60
C VAL A 175 -0.10 1.25 -1.38
N VAL A 176 -1.40 1.42 -1.57
CA VAL A 176 -2.31 1.79 -0.48
C VAL A 176 -3.19 0.60 -0.16
N VAL A 177 -3.25 0.23 1.12
CA VAL A 177 -3.96 -0.95 1.59
C VAL A 177 -4.99 -0.55 2.64
N GLU A 178 -6.26 -0.69 2.28
CA GLU A 178 -7.38 -0.49 3.20
C GLU A 178 -7.66 -1.80 3.92
N THR A 179 -7.61 -1.78 5.24
CA THR A 179 -7.75 -2.97 6.07
C THR A 179 -8.77 -2.75 7.18
N THR A 180 -9.32 -3.87 7.64
CA THR A 180 -10.09 -3.92 8.89
C THR A 180 -9.47 -5.00 9.76
N TYR A 181 -9.23 -4.70 11.03
CA TYR A 181 -8.74 -5.70 11.97
C TYR A 181 -9.41 -5.57 13.34
N LYS A 182 -9.42 -6.67 14.07
CA LYS A 182 -10.01 -6.80 15.39
C LYS A 182 -9.05 -7.59 16.29
N PRO A 183 -8.48 -6.94 17.33
CA PRO A 183 -7.74 -7.65 18.37
C PRO A 183 -8.68 -8.60 19.15
N ALA A 184 -8.19 -9.78 19.54
CA ALA A 184 -9.00 -10.81 20.20
C ALA A 184 -9.69 -10.34 21.50
N HIS A 185 -9.06 -9.42 22.24
CA HIS A 185 -9.58 -8.88 23.50
C HIS A 185 -10.42 -7.59 23.34
N SER A 186 -10.73 -7.20 22.10
CA SER A 186 -11.53 -6.01 21.79
C SER A 186 -12.81 -6.41 21.07
N GLU A 187 -13.94 -5.84 21.45
CA GLU A 187 -15.17 -5.96 20.66
C GLU A 187 -15.18 -5.05 19.43
N LYS A 188 -14.32 -4.02 19.43
CA LYS A 188 -14.27 -2.99 18.40
C LYS A 188 -13.37 -3.41 17.24
N SER A 189 -13.93 -3.39 16.03
CA SER A 189 -13.18 -3.44 14.78
C SER A 189 -12.57 -2.08 14.45
N ILE A 190 -11.34 -2.11 13.93
CA ILE A 190 -10.56 -0.92 13.57
C ILE A 190 -10.37 -0.95 12.06
N ASN A 191 -10.76 0.15 11.40
CA ASN A 191 -10.47 0.37 9.99
C ASN A 191 -9.21 1.23 9.91
N LYS A 192 -8.22 0.79 9.13
CA LYS A 192 -6.97 1.52 8.92
C LYS A 192 -6.55 1.43 7.45
N THR A 193 -6.02 2.54 6.96
CA THR A 193 -5.40 2.65 5.64
C THR A 193 -3.91 2.78 5.82
N TYR A 194 -3.16 1.91 5.15
CA TYR A 194 -1.71 1.89 5.16
C TYR A 194 -1.17 2.33 3.80
N TYR A 195 -0.13 3.16 3.81
CA TYR A 195 0.54 3.71 2.66
C TYR A 195 1.97 3.20 2.62
N CYS A 196 2.27 2.35 1.65
CA CYS A 196 3.57 1.71 1.49
C CYS A 196 4.37 2.48 0.43
N TRP A 197 5.46 3.10 0.86
CA TRP A 197 6.30 3.92 0.01
C TRP A 197 7.76 3.93 0.52
N PRO A 198 8.77 3.92 -0.37
CA PRO A 198 8.68 3.87 -1.83
C PRO A 198 8.52 2.45 -2.39
N VAL A 199 7.66 2.28 -3.39
CA VAL A 199 7.51 1.06 -4.19
C VAL A 199 7.77 1.40 -5.66
N THR A 200 8.30 0.47 -6.46
CA THR A 200 8.58 0.69 -7.88
C THR A 200 7.68 -0.21 -8.72
N PHE A 201 6.99 0.36 -9.69
CA PHE A 201 6.23 -0.36 -10.70
C PHE A 201 7.13 -0.65 -11.89
N LEU A 202 7.31 -1.92 -12.26
CA LEU A 202 8.24 -2.30 -13.32
C LEU A 202 7.82 -3.58 -14.03
N CYS A 203 8.26 -3.72 -15.29
CA CYS A 203 8.19 -4.99 -16.01
C CYS A 203 9.38 -5.85 -15.59
N SER A 204 9.10 -6.97 -14.92
CA SER A 204 10.08 -7.90 -14.39
C SER A 204 10.18 -9.15 -15.24
N ASP A 205 11.37 -9.73 -15.32
CA ASP A 205 11.55 -11.09 -15.82
C ASP A 205 11.41 -12.12 -14.69
N SER A 206 11.44 -13.41 -15.04
CA SER A 206 11.34 -14.51 -14.07
C SER A 206 12.50 -14.58 -13.06
N SER A 207 13.57 -13.82 -13.27
CA SER A 207 14.74 -13.77 -12.38
C SER A 207 14.72 -12.59 -11.42
N THR A 208 13.81 -11.64 -11.62
CA THR A 208 13.70 -10.43 -10.81
C THR A 208 13.20 -10.80 -9.40
N PRO A 209 13.96 -10.48 -8.33
CA PRO A 209 13.52 -10.76 -6.97
C PRO A 209 12.29 -9.91 -6.62
N ASP A 210 11.48 -10.38 -5.66
CA ASP A 210 10.25 -9.70 -5.21
C ASP A 210 10.50 -8.26 -4.68
N GLY A 211 11.75 -7.85 -4.47
CA GLY A 211 12.15 -6.57 -3.87
C GLY A 211 12.35 -6.68 -2.36
N GLY A 212 12.91 -5.65 -1.73
CA GLY A 212 13.00 -5.58 -0.27
C GLY A 212 11.64 -5.26 0.37
N GLU A 213 11.45 -5.59 1.64
CA GLU A 213 10.24 -5.22 2.38
C GLU A 213 10.21 -3.69 2.63
N VAL A 214 9.08 -3.07 2.33
CA VAL A 214 8.81 -1.65 2.51
C VAL A 214 7.78 -1.48 3.61
N PRO A 215 8.12 -0.83 4.74
CA PRO A 215 7.17 -0.57 5.80
C PRO A 215 6.09 0.40 5.35
N CYS A 216 4.85 0.11 5.70
CA CYS A 216 3.73 0.97 5.42
C CYS A 216 3.40 1.83 6.64
N LYS A 217 2.92 3.04 6.37
CA LYS A 217 2.57 4.04 7.38
C LYS A 217 1.10 4.36 7.34
N THR A 218 0.52 4.78 8.46
CA THR A 218 -0.83 5.33 8.45
C THR A 218 -0.80 6.81 8.03
N GLU A 219 -1.95 7.42 7.73
CA GLU A 219 -1.99 8.85 7.39
C GLU A 219 -1.47 9.71 8.55
N GLU A 220 -1.75 9.30 9.79
CA GLU A 220 -1.25 9.97 11.00
C GLU A 220 0.29 9.93 11.10
N ASP A 221 0.93 8.88 10.58
CA ASP A 221 2.39 8.70 10.59
C ASP A 221 3.10 9.37 9.40
N LEU A 222 2.35 9.71 8.35
CA LEU A 222 2.90 10.32 7.14
C LEU A 222 3.21 11.80 7.32
N GLU A 223 2.65 12.48 8.33
CA GLU A 223 2.81 13.93 8.59
C GLU A 223 2.40 14.86 7.42
N TYR A 224 1.92 14.30 6.30
CA TYR A 224 1.50 15.01 5.09
C TYR A 224 0.07 14.63 4.73
N LYS A 225 -0.68 15.60 4.20
CA LYS A 225 -1.99 15.33 3.63
C LYS A 225 -1.84 14.54 2.34
N VAL A 226 -2.52 13.40 2.28
CA VAL A 226 -2.55 12.55 1.09
C VAL A 226 -3.75 12.92 0.24
N SER A 227 -3.56 13.09 -1.07
CA SER A 227 -4.68 13.27 -2.01
C SER A 227 -4.39 12.65 -3.37
N TRP A 228 -5.44 12.14 -4.00
CA TRP A 228 -5.35 11.49 -5.30
C TRP A 228 -6.56 11.81 -6.18
N ARG A 229 -6.40 11.53 -7.47
CA ARG A 229 -7.42 11.64 -8.51
C ARG A 229 -7.47 10.35 -9.33
N SER A 230 -8.59 10.12 -9.99
CA SER A 230 -8.69 9.07 -11.00
C SER A 230 -7.87 9.43 -12.25
N PRO A 231 -7.47 8.44 -13.07
CA PRO A 231 -6.81 8.70 -14.33
C PRO A 231 -7.72 9.52 -15.25
N PRO A 232 -7.15 10.38 -16.12
CA PRO A 232 -7.91 11.05 -17.17
C PRO A 232 -8.66 10.02 -18.04
N PRO A 233 -9.86 10.35 -18.56
CA PRO A 233 -10.57 9.46 -19.47
C PRO A 233 -9.71 9.10 -20.69
N ALA A 234 -9.76 7.83 -21.12
CA ALA A 234 -9.11 7.43 -22.36
C ALA A 234 -9.68 8.21 -23.56
N PRO A 235 -8.86 8.51 -24.60
CA PRO A 235 -9.36 9.12 -25.82
C PRO A 235 -10.46 8.27 -26.44
N SER A 236 -11.49 8.93 -26.97
CA SER A 236 -12.51 8.23 -27.75
C SER A 236 -11.86 7.62 -29.00
N PRO A 237 -12.20 6.37 -29.38
CA PRO A 237 -11.71 5.81 -30.62
C PRO A 237 -12.11 6.74 -31.78
N PRO A 238 -11.25 6.90 -32.80
CA PRO A 238 -11.61 7.69 -33.97
C PRO A 238 -12.91 7.12 -34.56
N PRO A 239 -13.82 7.99 -35.04
CA PRO A 239 -15.07 7.54 -35.63
C PRO A 239 -14.74 6.51 -36.70
N ALA A 240 -15.40 5.35 -36.66
CA ALA A 240 -15.25 4.33 -37.66
C ALA A 240 -15.48 4.99 -39.02
N VAL A 241 -14.41 5.13 -39.81
CA VAL A 241 -14.54 5.59 -41.18
C VAL A 241 -15.33 4.49 -41.86
N ALA A 242 -16.62 4.73 -42.08
CA ALA A 242 -17.46 3.86 -42.87
C ALA A 242 -16.78 3.77 -44.24
N GLY A 243 -16.05 2.68 -44.45
CA GLY A 243 -15.41 2.41 -45.73
C GLY A 243 -16.51 2.50 -46.77
N ASN A 244 -16.38 3.47 -47.68
CA ASN A 244 -17.33 3.70 -48.76
C ASN A 244 -17.13 2.60 -49.82
N TRP A 245 -17.36 1.35 -49.42
CA TRP A 245 -17.21 0.14 -50.23
C TRP A 245 -18.25 0.07 -51.35
N THR A 246 -19.26 0.94 -51.33
CA THR A 246 -20.35 0.96 -52.33
C THR A 246 -20.03 1.74 -53.60
N LYS A 247 -18.92 2.50 -53.68
CA LYS A 247 -18.60 3.30 -54.89
C LYS A 247 -17.50 2.73 -55.78
N LEU A 248 -16.64 1.84 -55.26
CA LEU A 248 -15.54 1.25 -56.03
C LEU A 248 -15.93 -0.01 -56.81
N GLU A 249 -16.89 -0.81 -56.34
CA GLU A 249 -17.38 -1.96 -57.11
C GLU A 249 -18.34 -1.57 -58.24
N HIS A 250 -19.10 -0.47 -58.09
CA HIS A 250 -20.01 -0.01 -59.13
C HIS A 250 -19.28 0.55 -60.37
N ASN A 251 -18.05 1.05 -60.21
CA ASN A 251 -17.20 1.45 -61.33
C ASN A 251 -16.41 0.29 -61.95
N ARG A 252 -16.19 -0.80 -61.22
CA ARG A 252 -15.50 -1.99 -61.76
C ARG A 252 -16.40 -2.87 -62.63
N MET A 253 -17.72 -2.85 -62.41
CA MET A 253 -18.68 -3.55 -63.27
C MET A 253 -19.03 -2.79 -64.56
N ARG A 254 -18.93 -1.44 -64.60
CA ARG A 254 -19.21 -0.67 -65.83
C ARG A 254 -18.12 -0.76 -66.90
N LEU A 255 -16.91 -1.17 -66.55
CA LEU A 255 -15.80 -1.30 -67.50
C LEU A 255 -15.69 -2.70 -68.13
N ARG A 256 -16.60 -3.64 -67.83
CA ARG A 256 -16.59 -5.00 -68.40
C ARG A 256 -17.70 -5.29 -69.41
N THR A 257 -18.58 -4.34 -69.72
CA THR A 257 -19.69 -4.54 -70.68
C THR A 257 -19.61 -3.66 -71.93
N SER A 258 -18.44 -3.12 -72.25
CA SER A 258 -18.23 -2.30 -73.46
C SER A 258 -17.06 -2.82 -74.31
N ASP A 259 -17.06 -4.11 -74.64
CA ASP A 259 -16.33 -4.61 -75.81
C ASP A 259 -17.13 -5.79 -76.39
N GLY A 260 -17.93 -5.49 -77.41
CA GLY A 260 -18.45 -6.49 -78.36
C GLY A 260 -17.30 -7.04 -79.22
N PRO A 261 -17.51 -8.14 -79.96
CA PRO A 261 -18.56 -8.21 -81.01
C PRO A 261 -19.60 -9.31 -80.81
#